data_AF-A0A966FMT1-F1
#
_entry.id   AF-A0A966FMT1-F1
#
_cell.length_a   1.000
_cell.length_b   1.000
_cell.length_c   1.000
_cell.angle_alpha   90.00
_cell.angle_beta   90.00
_cell.angle_gamma   90.00
#
_symmetry.space_group_name_H-M   'P 1'
#
loop_
_entity.id
_entity.type
_entity.pdbx_description
1 polymer ?
#
loop_
_entity_poly.entity_id
_entity_poly.type
_entity_poly.pdbx_seq_one_letter_code
_entity_poly.pdbx_strand_id
1 'polypeptide(L)'
;MGSLFVGTSSGLFKGNVGIKFQKMDFIGGEPYIAGIIYNNDRLFVAIQNFGVFVTLDGINFYDVLQGQVLFPRSLYLENSSRKLYIGDNNGNLSLIDLSLPLLVCRTKIDLGVVNEGNKLSGSFSIVNIGYGALNGTIFAPAFIKLNKTNFINTSSINFIVDTAELSPDNYTVPIKISSNIGAQNIYISFKVLEVTEIKITLTIDSKDAYVNGEKILLDAPPFIDKQSSRTLVPLRFISQAFGAEVEWDEKLRKVTIKKAPTKNNPAILIELWPGDKTAKVNLKSVELDVAPVIIPPGRTMVPLRFISESFGSSVSWDGINRRITIIYKR
;
A
#
# COMPACT_ATOMS: atom_id res chain seq x y z
N MET A 1 21.97 -30.96 -18.63
CA MET A 1 22.93 -30.02 -19.27
C MET A 1 22.93 -28.74 -18.45
N GLY A 2 24.07 -28.32 -17.92
CA GLY A 2 24.16 -27.12 -17.10
C GLY A 2 24.01 -25.86 -17.95
N SER A 3 23.32 -24.84 -17.42
CA SER A 3 23.30 -23.51 -18.03
C SER A 3 24.69 -22.88 -17.97
N LEU A 4 25.09 -22.24 -19.07
CA LEU A 4 26.27 -21.38 -19.15
C LEU A 4 25.85 -19.92 -19.00
N PHE A 5 26.71 -19.15 -18.33
CA PHE A 5 26.56 -17.72 -18.17
C PHE A 5 27.76 -17.02 -18.79
N VAL A 6 27.49 -16.00 -19.61
CA VAL A 6 28.52 -15.23 -20.31
C VAL A 6 28.31 -13.75 -20.03
N GLY A 7 29.38 -13.10 -19.62
CA GLY A 7 29.43 -11.66 -19.38
C GLY A 7 30.15 -10.99 -20.53
N THR A 8 29.63 -9.85 -20.97
CA THR A 8 30.24 -9.04 -22.03
C THR A 8 30.22 -7.57 -21.63
N SER A 9 30.75 -6.70 -22.49
CA SER A 9 30.56 -5.25 -22.37
C SER A 9 29.11 -4.79 -22.57
N SER A 10 28.25 -5.65 -23.13
CA SER A 10 26.85 -5.34 -23.48
C SER A 10 25.82 -5.96 -22.53
N GLY A 11 26.27 -6.75 -21.55
CA GLY A 11 25.40 -7.40 -20.57
C GLY A 11 25.76 -8.84 -20.22
N LEU A 12 24.87 -9.42 -19.41
CA LEU A 12 24.90 -10.81 -18.94
C LEU A 12 23.97 -11.67 -19.79
N PHE A 13 24.43 -12.85 -20.17
CA PHE A 13 23.72 -13.77 -21.03
C PHE A 13 23.67 -15.17 -20.43
N LYS A 14 22.55 -15.87 -20.65
CA LYS A 14 22.35 -17.27 -20.26
C LYS A 14 22.09 -18.12 -21.50
N GLY A 15 22.68 -19.31 -21.56
CA GLY A 15 22.50 -20.24 -22.67
C GLY A 15 22.96 -21.65 -22.34
N ASN A 16 22.94 -22.53 -23.33
CA ASN A 16 23.54 -23.86 -23.27
C ASN A 16 24.55 -24.01 -24.40
N VAL A 17 25.49 -24.95 -24.27
CA VAL A 17 26.45 -25.27 -25.32
C VAL A 17 25.70 -25.59 -26.62
N GLY A 18 26.06 -24.89 -27.72
CA GLY A 18 25.45 -25.09 -29.04
C GLY A 18 24.09 -24.41 -29.26
N ILE A 19 23.59 -23.62 -28.31
CA ILE A 19 22.32 -22.88 -28.41
C ILE A 19 22.58 -21.36 -28.36
N LYS A 20 21.69 -20.56 -28.96
CA LYS A 20 21.72 -19.10 -28.88
C LYS A 20 21.58 -18.63 -27.42
N PHE A 21 22.49 -17.76 -26.99
CA PHE A 21 22.45 -17.11 -25.69
C PHE A 21 21.38 -16.01 -25.65
N GLN A 22 20.66 -15.92 -24.54
CA GLN A 22 19.65 -14.89 -24.29
C GLN A 22 20.19 -13.88 -23.27
N LYS A 23 20.03 -12.59 -23.57
CA LYS A 23 20.38 -11.51 -22.63
C LYS A 23 19.46 -11.61 -21.42
N MET A 24 20.02 -11.52 -20.22
CA MET A 24 19.26 -11.51 -18.99
C MET A 24 18.79 -10.09 -18.67
N ASP A 25 17.50 -9.96 -18.35
CA ASP A 25 16.85 -8.71 -17.95
C ASP A 25 17.21 -8.39 -16.49
N PHE A 26 18.48 -8.07 -16.26
CA PHE A 26 19.02 -7.88 -14.90
C PHE A 26 19.39 -6.41 -14.65
N ILE A 27 20.02 -5.75 -15.61
CA ILE A 27 20.53 -4.39 -15.45
C ILE A 27 20.04 -3.58 -16.63
N GLY A 28 19.30 -2.51 -16.38
CA GLY A 28 18.98 -1.55 -17.42
C GLY A 28 20.25 -1.06 -18.11
N GLY A 29 20.26 -1.01 -19.44
CA GLY A 29 21.41 -0.57 -20.23
C GLY A 29 22.37 -1.69 -20.64
N GLU A 30 23.65 -1.30 -20.77
CA GLU A 30 24.74 -2.15 -21.27
C GLU A 30 25.88 -2.20 -20.24
N PRO A 31 25.70 -2.96 -19.17
CA PRO A 31 26.70 -3.05 -18.10
C PRO A 31 27.90 -3.87 -18.57
N TYR A 32 29.09 -3.40 -18.18
CA TYR A 32 30.32 -4.15 -18.38
C TYR A 32 30.46 -5.22 -17.30
N ILE A 33 30.33 -6.50 -17.68
CA ILE A 33 30.48 -7.62 -16.77
C ILE A 33 31.96 -7.98 -16.62
N ALA A 34 32.50 -7.75 -15.43
CA ALA A 34 33.92 -7.97 -15.10
C ALA A 34 34.22 -9.40 -14.62
N GLY A 35 33.22 -10.09 -14.06
CA GLY A 35 33.39 -11.45 -13.58
C GLY A 35 32.07 -12.14 -13.29
N ILE A 36 32.04 -13.46 -13.48
CA ILE A 36 30.87 -14.30 -13.21
C ILE A 36 31.32 -15.54 -12.47
N ILE A 37 30.57 -15.92 -11.43
CA ILE A 37 30.73 -17.19 -10.74
C ILE A 37 29.36 -17.80 -10.54
N TYR A 38 29.17 -19.03 -11.02
CA TYR A 38 27.98 -19.82 -10.76
C TYR A 38 28.33 -21.01 -9.87
N ASN A 39 27.72 -21.12 -8.69
CA ASN A 39 27.99 -22.19 -7.74
C ASN A 39 26.73 -22.55 -6.93
N ASN A 40 26.35 -23.84 -6.96
CA ASN A 40 25.26 -24.47 -6.18
C ASN A 40 23.85 -23.86 -6.26
N ASP A 41 23.64 -22.80 -7.06
CA ASP A 41 22.39 -22.03 -7.32
C ASP A 41 22.66 -20.52 -7.36
N ARG A 42 23.82 -20.08 -6.88
CA ARG A 42 24.20 -18.66 -6.80
C ARG A 42 24.97 -18.25 -8.02
N LEU A 43 24.45 -17.24 -8.71
CA LEU A 43 25.16 -16.55 -9.77
C LEU A 43 25.64 -15.21 -9.25
N PHE A 44 26.93 -15.12 -8.91
CA PHE A 44 27.61 -13.87 -8.61
C PHE A 44 28.05 -13.19 -9.89
N VAL A 45 27.82 -11.89 -9.98
CA VAL A 45 28.12 -11.06 -11.14
C VAL A 45 28.80 -9.78 -10.67
N ALA A 46 30.07 -9.62 -11.05
CA ALA A 46 30.78 -8.36 -10.87
C ALA A 46 30.51 -7.47 -12.07
N ILE A 47 30.06 -6.25 -11.80
CA ILE A 47 29.83 -5.21 -12.80
C ILE A 47 30.84 -4.10 -12.56
N GLN A 48 31.65 -3.80 -13.58
CA GLN A 48 32.65 -2.76 -13.49
C GLN A 48 31.99 -1.41 -13.21
N ASN A 49 32.55 -0.63 -12.29
CA ASN A 49 32.03 0.68 -11.86
C ASN A 49 30.70 0.67 -11.09
N PHE A 50 30.11 -0.50 -10.81
CA PHE A 50 28.83 -0.61 -10.07
C PHE A 50 28.97 -1.41 -8.78
N GLY A 51 29.40 -2.67 -8.86
CA GLY A 51 29.47 -3.53 -7.68
C GLY A 51 29.32 -5.02 -7.99
N VAL A 52 29.15 -5.82 -6.93
CA VAL A 52 28.96 -7.27 -7.03
C VAL A 52 27.54 -7.62 -6.64
N PHE A 53 26.88 -8.37 -7.51
CA PHE A 53 25.49 -8.76 -7.35
C PHE A 53 25.37 -10.28 -7.34
N VAL A 54 24.32 -10.79 -6.71
CA VAL A 54 24.02 -12.22 -6.72
C VAL A 54 22.55 -12.47 -7.02
N THR A 55 22.28 -13.50 -7.81
CA THR A 55 20.92 -14.05 -7.97
C THR A 55 20.89 -15.52 -7.61
N LEU A 56 19.77 -15.96 -7.04
CA LEU A 56 19.47 -17.36 -6.74
C LEU A 56 18.38 -17.94 -7.65
N ASP A 57 17.59 -17.08 -8.30
CA ASP A 57 16.45 -17.45 -9.16
C ASP A 57 16.69 -17.07 -10.64
N GLY A 58 17.77 -16.35 -10.94
CA GLY A 58 18.07 -15.83 -12.28
C GLY A 58 17.27 -14.59 -12.66
N ILE A 59 16.44 -14.05 -11.76
CA ILE A 59 15.52 -12.94 -12.02
C ILE A 59 15.84 -11.78 -11.08
N ASN A 60 15.88 -12.04 -9.77
CA ASN A 60 16.14 -11.04 -8.76
C ASN A 60 17.61 -11.05 -8.40
N PHE A 61 18.23 -9.87 -8.45
CA PHE A 61 19.63 -9.69 -8.11
C PHE A 61 19.78 -8.74 -6.93
N TYR A 62 20.70 -9.09 -6.07
CA TYR A 62 20.89 -8.46 -4.77
C TYR A 62 22.32 -7.97 -4.66
N ASP A 63 22.49 -6.72 -4.21
CA ASP A 63 23.80 -6.13 -3.97
C ASP A 63 24.47 -6.85 -2.80
N VAL A 64 25.53 -7.59 -3.11
CA VAL A 64 26.31 -8.37 -2.15
C VAL A 64 27.03 -7.45 -1.15
N LEU A 65 27.36 -6.23 -1.57
CA LEU A 65 28.14 -5.26 -0.81
C LEU A 65 27.26 -4.30 0.00
N GLN A 66 25.94 -4.42 -0.12
CA GLN A 66 24.94 -3.66 0.65
C GLN A 66 25.20 -2.14 0.66
N GLY A 67 25.57 -1.59 -0.51
CA GLY A 67 25.84 -0.17 -0.72
C GLY A 67 27.29 0.26 -0.51
N GLN A 68 28.21 -0.65 -0.16
CA GLN A 68 29.65 -0.32 -0.17
C GLN A 68 30.13 -0.11 -1.61
N VAL A 69 30.78 1.03 -1.85
CA VAL A 69 31.33 1.36 -3.16
C VAL A 69 32.58 0.55 -3.41
N LEU A 70 32.50 -0.39 -4.35
CA LEU A 70 33.61 -1.19 -4.85
C LEU A 70 33.50 -1.27 -6.37
N PHE A 71 34.64 -1.18 -7.05
CA PHE A 71 34.69 -1.27 -8.51
C PHE A 71 35.35 -2.58 -8.93
N PRO A 72 34.58 -3.69 -8.96
CA PRO A 72 35.15 -5.01 -9.15
C PRO A 72 35.66 -5.19 -10.59
N ARG A 73 36.82 -5.84 -10.69
CA ARG A 73 37.48 -6.20 -11.93
C ARG A 73 37.56 -7.71 -12.14
N SER A 74 37.56 -8.48 -11.05
CA SER A 74 37.61 -9.94 -11.10
C SER A 74 36.93 -10.55 -9.89
N LEU A 75 36.39 -11.75 -10.08
CA LEU A 75 35.88 -12.59 -8.99
C LEU A 75 36.63 -13.92 -8.97
N TYR A 76 36.88 -14.43 -7.77
CA TYR A 76 37.35 -15.80 -7.57
C TYR A 76 36.63 -16.42 -6.37
N LEU A 77 36.15 -17.67 -6.51
CA LEU A 77 35.49 -18.40 -5.44
C LEU A 77 36.30 -19.64 -5.11
N GLU A 78 36.82 -19.68 -3.89
CA GLU A 78 37.44 -20.89 -3.35
C GLU A 78 36.34 -21.84 -2.86
N ASN A 79 36.04 -22.88 -3.63
CA ASN A 79 34.89 -23.76 -3.36
C ASN A 79 34.98 -24.53 -2.04
N SER A 80 36.18 -24.94 -1.61
CA SER A 80 36.39 -25.74 -0.39
C SER A 80 36.09 -24.93 0.88
N SER A 81 36.58 -23.69 0.94
CA SER A 81 36.41 -22.78 2.07
C SER A 81 35.20 -21.86 1.95
N ARG A 82 34.56 -21.81 0.77
CA ARG A 82 33.42 -20.93 0.43
C ARG A 82 33.77 -19.45 0.57
N LYS A 83 34.99 -19.07 0.18
CA LYS A 83 35.47 -17.70 0.23
C LYS A 83 35.38 -17.05 -1.14
N LEU A 84 34.62 -15.95 -1.23
CA LEU A 84 34.51 -15.13 -2.43
C LEU A 84 35.50 -13.97 -2.34
N TYR A 85 36.43 -13.94 -3.28
CA TYR A 85 37.43 -12.90 -3.43
C TYR A 85 37.05 -11.95 -4.55
N ILE A 86 37.18 -10.66 -4.29
CA ILE A 86 36.84 -9.59 -5.22
C ILE A 86 38.08 -8.73 -5.41
N GLY A 87 38.64 -8.74 -6.62
CA GLY A 87 39.72 -7.83 -7.01
C GLY A 87 39.12 -6.55 -7.59
N ASP A 88 39.58 -5.37 -7.15
CA ASP A 88 39.11 -4.08 -7.64
C ASP A 88 40.06 -3.40 -8.65
N ASN A 89 39.61 -2.29 -9.25
CA ASN A 89 40.43 -1.53 -10.21
C ASN A 89 41.67 -0.85 -9.61
N ASN A 90 41.75 -0.73 -8.29
CA ASN A 90 42.89 -0.15 -7.57
C ASN A 90 43.92 -1.21 -7.15
N GLY A 91 43.66 -2.49 -7.45
CA GLY A 91 44.52 -3.61 -7.07
C GLY A 91 44.27 -4.14 -5.65
N ASN A 92 43.20 -3.71 -4.98
CA ASN A 92 42.84 -4.25 -3.67
C ASN A 92 42.09 -5.57 -3.82
N LEU A 93 42.19 -6.41 -2.78
CA LEU A 93 41.48 -7.67 -2.67
C LEU A 93 40.53 -7.60 -1.47
N SER A 94 39.22 -7.71 -1.73
CA SER A 94 38.20 -7.87 -0.70
C SER A 94 37.77 -9.33 -0.59
N LEU A 95 37.42 -9.76 0.62
CA LEU A 95 36.99 -11.13 0.92
C LEU A 95 35.58 -11.12 1.52
N ILE A 96 34.74 -12.05 1.05
CA ILE A 96 33.44 -12.36 1.64
C ILE A 96 33.43 -13.84 2.02
N ASP A 97 33.19 -14.12 3.29
CA ASP A 97 33.05 -15.48 3.80
C ASP A 97 31.60 -15.96 3.61
N LEU A 98 31.40 -16.87 2.65
CA LEU A 98 30.10 -17.48 2.38
C LEU A 98 29.92 -18.80 3.14
N SER A 99 30.89 -19.25 3.95
CA SER A 99 30.73 -20.47 4.74
C SER A 99 29.64 -20.34 5.80
N LEU A 100 29.45 -19.12 6.30
CA LEU A 100 28.42 -18.70 7.25
C LEU A 100 27.17 -18.17 6.52
N PRO A 101 26.02 -18.03 7.22
CA PRO A 101 24.86 -17.35 6.64
C PRO A 101 25.18 -15.87 6.41
N LEU A 102 24.72 -15.32 5.30
CA LEU A 102 24.93 -13.93 4.95
C LEU A 102 23.62 -13.34 4.43
N LEU A 103 23.05 -12.42 5.21
CA LEU A 103 21.78 -11.78 4.89
C LEU A 103 22.01 -10.59 3.96
N VAL A 104 21.28 -10.60 2.84
CA VAL A 104 21.12 -9.43 1.97
C VAL A 104 19.65 -9.10 1.84
N CYS A 105 19.31 -7.83 2.03
CA CYS A 105 17.98 -7.29 1.79
C CYS A 105 18.07 -5.84 1.35
N ARG A 106 16.97 -5.28 0.81
CA ARG A 106 16.89 -3.84 0.56
C ARG A 106 16.86 -3.12 1.90
N THR A 107 17.60 -2.01 2.01
CA THR A 107 17.67 -1.21 3.24
C THR A 107 16.67 -0.06 3.27
N LYS A 108 16.12 0.32 2.11
CA LYS A 108 15.15 1.40 1.96
C LYS A 108 14.07 1.04 0.94
N ILE A 109 12.83 1.41 1.22
CA ILE A 109 11.68 1.25 0.33
C ILE A 109 10.83 2.51 0.41
N ASP A 110 10.67 3.19 -0.71
CA ASP A 110 9.76 4.33 -0.84
C ASP A 110 8.44 3.85 -1.45
N LEU A 111 7.35 4.06 -0.71
CA LEU A 111 6.00 3.72 -1.15
C LEU A 111 5.29 4.93 -1.78
N GLY A 112 5.91 6.10 -1.78
CA GLY A 112 5.36 7.33 -2.33
C GLY A 112 4.34 8.00 -1.42
N VAL A 113 3.26 8.48 -2.02
CA VAL A 113 2.22 9.30 -1.36
C VAL A 113 0.92 8.53 -1.20
N VAL A 114 0.22 8.78 -0.10
CA VAL A 114 -1.09 8.20 0.19
C VAL A 114 -1.95 9.22 0.93
N ASN A 115 -3.25 9.24 0.64
CA ASN A 115 -4.20 10.02 1.42
C ASN A 115 -4.43 9.35 2.79
N GLU A 116 -4.58 10.14 3.86
CA GLU A 116 -4.96 9.59 5.16
C GLU A 116 -6.19 8.67 5.06
N GLY A 117 -6.18 7.56 5.79
CA GLY A 117 -7.21 6.52 5.72
C GLY A 117 -7.00 5.45 4.64
N ASN A 118 -6.21 5.73 3.59
CA ASN A 118 -5.91 4.75 2.55
C ASN A 118 -4.74 3.84 2.96
N LYS A 119 -4.51 2.79 2.17
CA LYS A 119 -3.47 1.80 2.43
C LYS A 119 -2.40 1.82 1.36
N LEU A 120 -1.16 1.59 1.76
CA LEU A 120 -0.04 1.29 0.86
C LEU A 120 0.35 -0.17 1.01
N SER A 121 0.84 -0.78 -0.06
CA SER A 121 1.35 -2.13 -0.04
C SER A 121 2.78 -2.15 -0.57
N GLY A 122 3.60 -3.03 0.00
CA GLY A 122 4.97 -3.22 -0.44
C GLY A 122 5.44 -4.65 -0.19
N SER A 123 6.61 -4.95 -0.73
CA SER A 123 7.26 -6.25 -0.53
C SER A 123 8.76 -6.11 -0.46
N PHE A 124 9.41 -6.99 0.28
CA PHE A 124 10.86 -7.12 0.27
C PHE A 124 11.29 -8.59 0.40
N SER A 125 12.50 -8.88 -0.07
CA SER A 125 13.11 -10.20 0.06
C SER A 125 14.20 -10.15 1.11
N ILE A 126 14.18 -11.13 2.00
CA ILE A 126 15.32 -11.52 2.82
C ILE A 126 16.03 -12.63 2.04
N VAL A 127 17.32 -12.47 1.78
CA VAL A 127 18.08 -13.42 0.96
C VAL A 127 19.29 -13.90 1.74
N ASN A 128 19.42 -15.22 1.87
CA ASN A 128 20.64 -15.82 2.38
C ASN A 128 21.57 -16.17 1.23
N ILE A 129 22.66 -15.42 1.09
CA ILE A 129 23.65 -15.64 0.01
C ILE A 129 24.83 -16.51 0.51
N GLY A 130 24.88 -16.79 1.81
CA GLY A 130 25.82 -17.68 2.46
C GLY A 130 25.32 -19.13 2.55
N TYR A 131 26.17 -20.05 2.97
CA TYR A 131 25.88 -21.48 3.03
C TYR A 131 25.44 -22.00 4.40
N GLY A 132 25.48 -21.16 5.45
CA GLY A 132 24.89 -21.51 6.75
C GLY A 132 23.38 -21.27 6.78
N ALA A 133 22.68 -21.85 7.75
CA ALA A 133 21.24 -21.62 7.93
C ALA A 133 20.98 -20.21 8.49
N LEU A 134 20.14 -19.43 7.81
CA LEU A 134 19.74 -18.09 8.25
C LEU A 134 18.29 -18.12 8.74
N ASN A 135 18.05 -17.83 10.02
CA ASN A 135 16.72 -17.91 10.61
C ASN A 135 16.46 -16.65 11.41
N GLY A 136 15.21 -16.19 11.47
CA GLY A 136 14.89 -15.02 12.29
C GLY A 136 13.42 -14.62 12.32
N THR A 137 13.20 -13.48 12.96
CA THR A 137 11.90 -12.86 13.16
C THR A 137 11.94 -11.40 12.71
N ILE A 138 10.80 -10.91 12.23
CA ILE A 138 10.58 -9.59 11.66
C ILE A 138 9.59 -8.85 12.55
N PHE A 139 9.93 -7.62 12.88
CA PHE A 139 9.13 -6.73 13.73
C PHE A 139 8.82 -5.45 12.96
N ALA A 140 7.57 -4.98 13.06
CA ALA A 140 7.13 -3.75 12.44
C ALA A 140 6.22 -2.95 13.40
N PRO A 141 6.09 -1.64 13.22
CA PRO A 141 5.09 -0.83 13.91
C PRO A 141 3.67 -1.40 13.73
N ALA A 142 2.76 -1.13 14.67
CA ALA A 142 1.40 -1.70 14.67
C ALA A 142 0.59 -1.40 13.40
N PHE A 143 0.82 -0.24 12.78
CA PHE A 143 0.19 0.16 11.52
C PHE A 143 0.79 -0.51 10.27
N ILE A 144 1.83 -1.34 10.41
CA ILE A 144 2.42 -2.14 9.33
C ILE A 144 2.10 -3.62 9.55
N LYS A 145 1.21 -4.17 8.74
CA LYS A 145 0.79 -5.57 8.79
C LYS A 145 1.67 -6.40 7.88
N LEU A 146 2.42 -7.33 8.46
CA LEU A 146 3.26 -8.29 7.74
C LEU A 146 2.46 -9.57 7.43
N ASN A 147 2.64 -10.15 6.24
CA ASN A 147 2.03 -11.45 5.91
C ASN A 147 2.63 -12.62 6.70
N LYS A 148 3.87 -12.50 7.14
CA LYS A 148 4.55 -13.42 8.04
C LYS A 148 5.63 -12.69 8.84
N THR A 149 5.88 -13.18 10.05
CA THR A 149 6.86 -12.59 10.97
C THR A 149 8.11 -13.44 11.13
N ASN A 150 8.08 -14.74 10.81
CA ASN A 150 9.27 -15.60 10.85
C ASN A 150 9.77 -15.91 9.43
N PHE A 151 11.08 -16.12 9.30
CA PHE A 151 11.69 -16.52 8.04
C PHE A 151 12.79 -17.56 8.24
N ILE A 152 13.02 -18.36 7.20
CA ILE A 152 14.10 -19.33 7.09
C ILE A 152 14.75 -19.13 5.72
N ASN A 153 16.08 -19.07 5.71
CA ASN A 153 16.93 -18.78 4.57
C ASN A 153 16.41 -17.59 3.75
N THR A 154 15.94 -17.85 2.55
CA THR A 154 15.41 -16.83 1.63
C THR A 154 13.89 -16.78 1.73
N SER A 155 13.34 -15.57 1.87
CA SER A 155 11.89 -15.36 2.06
C SER A 155 11.43 -14.03 1.49
N SER A 156 10.39 -14.05 0.68
CA SER A 156 9.62 -12.86 0.29
C SER A 156 8.60 -12.50 1.38
N ILE A 157 8.56 -11.23 1.76
CA ILE A 157 7.67 -10.65 2.77
C ILE A 157 6.81 -9.60 2.08
N ASN A 158 5.48 -9.73 2.22
CA ASN A 158 4.53 -8.71 1.79
C ASN A 158 4.02 -7.98 3.02
N PHE A 159 3.80 -6.68 2.88
CA PHE A 159 3.29 -5.86 3.97
C PHE A 159 2.31 -4.80 3.49
N ILE A 160 1.45 -4.38 4.40
CA ILE A 160 0.46 -3.32 4.19
C ILE A 160 0.67 -2.24 5.26
N VAL A 161 0.77 -0.99 4.84
CA VAL A 161 0.75 0.19 5.72
C VAL A 161 -0.68 0.70 5.80
N ASP A 162 -1.24 0.72 7.01
CA ASP A 162 -2.60 1.16 7.32
C ASP A 162 -2.55 2.59 7.88
N THR A 163 -3.01 3.59 7.12
CA THR A 163 -2.85 5.00 7.51
C THR A 163 -4.04 5.58 8.26
N ALA A 164 -5.02 4.75 8.63
CA ALA A 164 -6.27 5.20 9.28
C ALA A 164 -6.04 5.98 10.59
N GLU A 165 -4.97 5.68 11.32
CA GLU A 165 -4.63 6.32 12.60
C GLU A 165 -3.41 7.24 12.49
N LEU A 166 -2.91 7.51 11.28
CA LEU A 166 -1.75 8.35 11.05
C LEU A 166 -2.17 9.78 10.70
N SER A 167 -1.50 10.77 11.29
CA SER A 167 -1.65 12.17 10.91
C SER A 167 -0.96 12.45 9.56
N PRO A 168 -1.38 13.47 8.81
CA PRO A 168 -0.66 13.93 7.63
C PRO A 168 0.78 14.36 7.95
N ASP A 169 1.77 13.60 7.48
CA ASP A 169 3.20 13.90 7.61
C ASP A 169 4.04 13.02 6.66
N ASN A 170 5.35 13.24 6.63
CA ASN A 170 6.33 12.34 6.05
C ASN A 170 6.78 11.33 7.09
N TYR A 171 6.62 10.05 6.77
CA TYR A 171 7.02 8.95 7.64
C TYR A 171 8.28 8.29 7.11
N THR A 172 9.18 7.95 8.02
CA THR A 172 10.32 7.05 7.76
C THR A 172 10.45 6.13 8.96
N VAL A 173 10.04 4.87 8.79
CA VAL A 173 9.89 3.93 9.91
C VAL A 173 10.61 2.61 9.64
N PRO A 174 11.22 2.00 10.68
CA PRO A 174 11.95 0.76 10.50
C PRO A 174 11.03 -0.46 10.56
N ILE A 175 11.22 -1.39 9.63
CA ILE A 175 10.93 -2.81 9.81
C ILE A 175 12.25 -3.47 10.28
N LYS A 176 12.26 -4.04 11.48
CA LYS A 176 13.44 -4.67 12.08
C LYS A 176 13.46 -6.15 11.76
N ILE A 177 14.57 -6.62 11.21
CA ILE A 177 14.89 -8.03 11.02
C ILE A 177 15.84 -8.43 12.15
N SER A 178 15.48 -9.44 12.93
CA SER A 178 16.34 -10.03 13.95
C SER A 178 16.66 -11.46 13.54
N SER A 179 17.92 -11.76 13.26
CA SER A 179 18.38 -13.06 12.78
C SER A 179 19.45 -13.65 13.69
N ASN A 180 19.82 -14.91 13.45
CA ASN A 180 20.94 -15.57 14.10
C ASN A 180 22.33 -14.97 13.77
N ILE A 181 22.42 -14.02 12.83
CA ILE A 181 23.65 -13.28 12.52
C ILE A 181 23.62 -11.81 12.95
N GLY A 182 22.55 -11.40 13.64
CA GLY A 182 22.37 -10.02 14.10
C GLY A 182 21.09 -9.36 13.58
N ALA A 183 20.96 -8.07 13.86
CA ALA A 183 19.80 -7.28 13.51
C ALA A 183 20.08 -6.28 12.40
N GLN A 184 19.11 -6.08 11.51
CA GLN A 184 19.14 -5.09 10.43
C GLN A 184 17.78 -4.41 10.32
N ASN A 185 17.79 -3.15 9.90
CA ASN A 185 16.57 -2.39 9.64
C ASN A 185 16.36 -2.20 8.13
N ILE A 186 15.11 -2.25 7.72
CA ILE A 186 14.62 -1.74 6.44
C ILE A 186 13.81 -0.49 6.75
N TYR A 187 14.17 0.65 6.17
CA TYR A 187 13.43 1.89 6.34
C TYR A 187 12.36 2.01 5.26
N ILE A 188 11.10 2.10 5.69
CA ILE A 188 9.95 2.35 4.83
C ILE A 188 9.64 3.83 4.89
N SER A 189 9.66 4.51 3.74
CA SER A 189 9.28 5.91 3.60
C SER A 189 7.96 6.05 2.84
N PHE A 190 7.13 6.98 3.30
CA PHE A 190 5.90 7.38 2.62
C PHE A 190 5.42 8.73 3.14
N LYS A 191 4.57 9.41 2.39
CA LYS A 191 3.94 10.66 2.81
C LYS A 191 2.43 10.51 2.89
N VAL A 192 1.88 10.83 4.05
CA VAL A 192 0.43 10.89 4.28
C VAL A 192 -0.04 12.31 3.96
N LEU A 193 -0.98 12.42 3.03
CA LEU A 193 -1.61 13.67 2.63
C LEU A 193 -2.90 13.89 3.41
N GLU A 194 -3.11 15.14 3.83
CA GLU A 194 -4.38 15.59 4.40
C GLU A 194 -5.48 15.50 3.35
N VAL A 195 -6.59 14.85 3.70
CA VAL A 195 -7.79 14.81 2.86
C VAL A 195 -8.62 16.05 3.18
N THR A 196 -8.52 17.07 2.32
CA THR A 196 -9.23 18.34 2.47
C THR A 196 -10.68 18.28 1.97
N GLU A 197 -11.02 17.28 1.17
CA GLU A 197 -12.37 17.05 0.71
C GLU A 197 -12.72 15.56 0.60
N ILE A 198 -13.98 15.24 0.88
CA ILE A 198 -14.59 13.94 0.65
C ILE A 198 -15.56 14.08 -0.51
N LYS A 199 -15.33 13.30 -1.57
CA LYS A 199 -16.17 13.23 -2.77
C LYS A 199 -16.96 11.94 -2.77
N ILE A 200 -18.28 12.04 -2.64
CA ILE A 200 -19.20 10.91 -2.80
C ILE A 200 -19.84 11.00 -4.19
N THR A 201 -19.83 9.88 -4.92
CA THR A 201 -20.56 9.76 -6.18
C THR A 201 -21.60 8.66 -6.06
N LEU A 202 -22.84 9.00 -6.42
CA LEU A 202 -24.00 8.10 -6.39
C LEU A 202 -24.67 8.09 -7.76
N THR A 203 -25.31 6.98 -8.11
CA THR A 203 -26.15 6.87 -9.31
C THR A 203 -27.54 6.42 -8.90
N ILE A 204 -28.59 7.10 -9.39
CA ILE A 204 -29.97 6.74 -9.05
C ILE A 204 -30.26 5.29 -9.45
N ASP A 205 -30.97 4.58 -8.58
CA ASP A 205 -31.37 3.18 -8.71
C ASP A 205 -30.19 2.18 -8.75
N SER A 206 -28.96 2.61 -8.49
CA SER A 206 -27.77 1.76 -8.41
C SER A 206 -27.26 1.60 -6.99
N LYS A 207 -26.81 0.39 -6.65
CA LYS A 207 -26.11 0.12 -5.39
C LYS A 207 -24.61 0.45 -5.46
N ASP A 208 -24.07 0.70 -6.65
CA ASP A 208 -22.67 1.08 -6.79
C ASP A 208 -22.50 2.56 -6.45
N ALA A 209 -21.77 2.83 -5.38
CA ALA A 209 -21.36 4.16 -4.94
C ALA A 209 -19.83 4.28 -4.97
N TYR A 210 -19.34 5.52 -4.93
CA TYR A 210 -17.90 5.78 -4.81
C TYR A 210 -17.63 6.82 -3.74
N VAL A 211 -16.60 6.58 -2.92
CA VAL A 211 -16.05 7.56 -1.97
C VAL A 211 -14.60 7.78 -2.35
N ASN A 212 -14.24 9.01 -2.74
CA ASN A 212 -12.90 9.37 -3.20
C ASN A 212 -12.36 8.46 -4.33
N GLY A 213 -13.27 7.93 -5.16
CA GLY A 213 -12.96 7.01 -6.27
C GLY A 213 -12.97 5.53 -5.89
N GLU A 214 -13.01 5.18 -4.59
CA GLU A 214 -13.14 3.78 -4.16
C GLU A 214 -14.61 3.33 -4.22
N LYS A 215 -14.84 2.17 -4.84
CA LYS A 215 -16.17 1.60 -5.01
C LYS A 215 -16.69 1.02 -3.69
N ILE A 216 -17.89 1.44 -3.28
CA ILE A 216 -18.61 0.93 -2.12
C ILE A 216 -19.98 0.40 -2.57
N LEU A 217 -20.35 -0.79 -2.11
CA LEU A 217 -21.66 -1.37 -2.37
C LEU A 217 -22.66 -0.92 -1.31
N LEU A 218 -23.74 -0.27 -1.74
CA LEU A 218 -24.82 0.18 -0.87
C LEU A 218 -25.79 -0.96 -0.56
N ASP A 219 -26.33 -0.93 0.66
CA ASP A 219 -27.45 -1.81 1.03
C ASP A 219 -28.73 -1.50 0.24
N ALA A 220 -28.96 -0.22 -0.01
CA ALA A 220 -30.13 0.35 -0.66
C ALA A 220 -29.69 1.43 -1.66
N PRO A 221 -30.21 1.44 -2.90
CA PRO A 221 -29.85 2.46 -3.87
C PRO A 221 -30.52 3.81 -3.53
N PRO A 222 -29.91 4.94 -3.88
CA PRO A 222 -30.61 6.22 -3.87
C PRO A 222 -31.70 6.23 -4.94
N PHE A 223 -32.82 6.89 -4.68
CA PHE A 223 -33.95 6.93 -5.61
C PHE A 223 -34.61 8.31 -5.62
N ILE A 224 -35.39 8.58 -6.67
CA ILE A 224 -36.25 9.77 -6.74
C ILE A 224 -37.63 9.37 -6.24
N ASP A 225 -38.07 9.98 -5.14
CA ASP A 225 -39.43 9.81 -4.66
C ASP A 225 -40.42 10.44 -5.65
N LYS A 226 -41.37 9.64 -6.14
CA LYS A 226 -42.31 10.07 -7.19
C LYS A 226 -43.32 11.09 -6.68
N GLN A 227 -43.66 11.08 -5.40
CA GLN A 227 -44.67 11.97 -4.84
C GLN A 227 -44.11 13.38 -4.61
N SER A 228 -42.91 13.48 -4.05
CA SER A 228 -42.25 14.76 -3.75
C SER A 228 -41.30 15.26 -4.83
N SER A 229 -40.95 14.41 -5.81
CA SER A 229 -39.88 14.67 -6.79
C SER A 229 -38.55 15.05 -6.11
N ARG A 230 -38.26 14.44 -4.95
CA ARG A 230 -37.02 14.63 -4.21
C ARG A 230 -36.16 13.38 -4.30
N THR A 231 -34.84 13.59 -4.35
CA THR A 231 -33.88 12.50 -4.27
C THR A 231 -33.68 12.10 -2.81
N LEU A 232 -33.87 10.81 -2.54
CA LEU A 232 -33.63 10.19 -1.25
C LEU A 232 -32.36 9.33 -1.31
N VAL A 233 -31.51 9.46 -0.31
CA VAL A 233 -30.21 8.76 -0.22
C VAL A 233 -30.09 7.97 1.08
N PRO A 234 -29.28 6.90 1.13
CA PRO A 234 -29.09 6.14 2.36
C PRO A 234 -28.39 6.97 3.42
N LEU A 235 -29.11 7.28 4.50
CA LEU A 235 -28.65 8.21 5.54
C LEU A 235 -27.33 7.76 6.16
N ARG A 236 -27.23 6.48 6.54
CA ARG A 236 -26.06 5.93 7.23
C ARG A 236 -24.80 6.01 6.36
N PHE A 237 -24.91 5.70 5.07
CA PHE A 237 -23.79 5.75 4.14
C PHE A 237 -23.21 7.16 4.02
N ILE A 238 -24.08 8.16 3.77
CA ILE A 238 -23.64 9.56 3.66
C ILE A 238 -22.98 10.04 4.95
N SER A 239 -23.63 9.81 6.09
CA SER A 239 -23.11 10.26 7.39
C SER A 239 -21.78 9.59 7.75
N GLN A 240 -21.65 8.28 7.57
CA GLN A 240 -20.41 7.55 7.86
C GLN A 240 -19.27 7.94 6.91
N ALA A 241 -19.57 8.18 5.63
CA ALA A 241 -18.57 8.67 4.68
C ALA A 241 -18.00 10.04 5.10
N PHE A 242 -18.77 10.87 5.81
CA PHE A 242 -18.31 12.13 6.41
C PHE A 242 -17.71 11.97 7.82
N GLY A 243 -17.49 10.74 8.28
CA GLY A 243 -16.91 10.46 9.60
C GLY A 243 -17.86 10.67 10.77
N ALA A 244 -19.18 10.66 10.54
CA ALA A 244 -20.18 10.77 11.59
C ALA A 244 -20.65 9.39 12.07
N GLU A 245 -20.93 9.30 13.37
CA GLU A 245 -21.57 8.14 14.00
C GLU A 245 -23.09 8.20 13.82
N VAL A 246 -23.73 7.05 13.65
CA VAL A 246 -25.18 6.94 13.41
C VAL A 246 -25.79 5.89 14.34
N GLU A 247 -26.60 6.35 15.28
CA GLU A 247 -27.33 5.54 16.25
C GLU A 247 -28.82 5.44 15.87
N TRP A 248 -29.42 4.28 16.10
CA TRP A 248 -30.86 4.05 15.94
C TRP A 248 -31.46 3.70 17.30
N ASP A 249 -32.47 4.45 17.73
CA ASP A 249 -33.30 4.12 18.88
C ASP A 249 -34.61 3.53 18.37
N GLU A 250 -34.80 2.23 18.59
CA GLU A 250 -35.98 1.51 18.15
C GLU A 250 -37.25 1.94 18.89
N LYS A 251 -37.16 2.21 20.20
CA LYS A 251 -38.31 2.59 21.03
C LYS A 251 -38.86 3.94 20.61
N LEU A 252 -37.97 4.88 20.34
CA LEU A 252 -38.31 6.24 19.91
C LEU A 252 -38.46 6.35 18.39
N ARG A 253 -38.13 5.30 17.63
CA ARG A 253 -37.99 5.33 16.16
C ARG A 253 -37.17 6.53 15.69
N LYS A 254 -36.04 6.77 16.35
CA LYS A 254 -35.21 7.96 16.17
C LYS A 254 -33.84 7.59 15.62
N VAL A 255 -33.37 8.31 14.60
CA VAL A 255 -31.96 8.30 14.20
C VAL A 255 -31.26 9.47 14.86
N THR A 256 -30.12 9.21 15.49
CA THR A 256 -29.21 10.23 16.02
C THR A 256 -27.89 10.15 15.26
N ILE A 257 -27.41 11.28 14.74
CA ILE A 257 -26.13 11.38 14.04
C ILE A 257 -25.24 12.35 14.82
N LYS A 258 -24.02 11.91 15.15
CA LYS A 258 -23.04 12.70 15.88
C LYS A 258 -21.77 12.80 15.06
N LYS A 259 -21.28 14.01 14.84
CA LYS A 259 -19.98 14.25 14.21
C LYS A 259 -19.12 15.12 15.11
N ALA A 260 -17.92 14.65 15.42
CA ALA A 260 -16.91 15.44 16.11
C ALA A 260 -16.47 16.65 15.26
N PRO A 261 -16.04 17.75 15.90
CA PRO A 261 -15.52 18.90 15.18
C PRO A 261 -14.23 18.52 14.44
N THR A 262 -14.02 19.10 13.26
CA THR A 262 -12.73 19.10 12.55
C THR A 262 -12.16 20.51 12.54
N LYS A 263 -10.97 20.67 11.97
CA LYS A 263 -10.31 21.97 11.83
C LYS A 263 -11.20 23.03 11.16
N ASN A 264 -11.99 22.63 10.16
CA ASN A 264 -12.81 23.55 9.37
C ASN A 264 -14.33 23.41 9.62
N ASN A 265 -14.78 22.44 10.41
CA ASN A 265 -16.21 22.19 10.63
C ASN A 265 -16.53 22.00 12.12
N PRO A 266 -17.56 22.68 12.67
CA PRO A 266 -17.97 22.47 14.05
C PRO A 266 -18.60 21.07 14.25
N ALA A 267 -18.80 20.70 15.51
CA ALA A 267 -19.55 19.50 15.85
C ALA A 267 -20.99 19.58 15.31
N ILE A 268 -21.54 18.44 14.91
CA ILE A 268 -22.91 18.36 14.36
C ILE A 268 -23.68 17.26 15.12
N LEU A 269 -24.89 17.60 15.56
CA LEU A 269 -25.89 16.68 16.08
C LEU A 269 -27.15 16.75 15.22
N ILE A 270 -27.53 15.66 14.59
CA ILE A 270 -28.80 15.55 13.83
C ILE A 270 -29.68 14.50 14.50
N GLU A 271 -30.93 14.85 14.76
CA GLU A 271 -31.96 13.92 15.20
C GLU A 271 -33.12 13.93 14.20
N LEU A 272 -33.59 12.76 13.77
CA LEU A 272 -34.74 12.65 12.88
C LEU A 272 -35.57 11.40 13.16
N TRP A 273 -36.83 11.44 12.75
CA TRP A 273 -37.80 10.37 12.92
C TRP A 273 -38.37 9.97 11.55
N PRO A 274 -38.22 8.71 11.09
CA PRO A 274 -38.82 8.30 9.83
C PRO A 274 -40.35 8.47 9.84
N GLY A 275 -40.87 9.10 8.80
CA GLY A 275 -42.28 9.51 8.68
C GLY A 275 -42.58 10.92 9.17
N ASP A 276 -41.68 11.55 9.92
CA ASP A 276 -41.81 12.94 10.37
C ASP A 276 -41.09 13.89 9.40
N LYS A 277 -41.73 15.02 9.08
CA LYS A 277 -41.12 16.10 8.30
C LYS A 277 -40.30 17.05 9.16
N THR A 278 -40.29 16.88 10.48
CA THR A 278 -39.50 17.70 11.39
C THR A 278 -38.25 16.92 11.83
N ALA A 279 -37.08 17.49 11.58
CA ALA A 279 -35.81 17.03 12.13
C ALA A 279 -35.25 18.08 13.10
N LYS A 280 -34.21 17.72 13.85
CA LYS A 280 -33.42 18.67 14.64
C LYS A 280 -31.97 18.66 14.17
N VAL A 281 -31.40 19.85 13.97
CA VAL A 281 -29.97 20.04 13.70
C VAL A 281 -29.43 20.97 14.78
N ASN A 282 -28.48 20.48 15.58
CA ASN A 282 -27.94 21.17 16.75
C ASN A 282 -29.06 21.71 17.65
N LEU A 283 -30.02 20.82 17.99
CA LEU A 283 -31.21 21.06 18.82
C LEU A 283 -32.27 22.01 18.22
N LYS A 284 -32.02 22.64 17.07
CA LYS A 284 -32.97 23.50 16.38
C LYS A 284 -33.84 22.69 15.42
N SER A 285 -35.15 22.91 15.45
CA SER A 285 -36.07 22.26 14.51
C SER A 285 -35.86 22.74 13.07
N VAL A 286 -35.87 21.80 12.13
CA VAL A 286 -35.75 22.01 10.69
C VAL A 286 -36.87 21.23 9.99
N GLU A 287 -37.60 21.90 9.11
CA GLU A 287 -38.64 21.26 8.30
C GLU A 287 -38.03 20.65 7.03
N LEU A 288 -38.48 19.45 6.67
CA LEU A 288 -38.02 18.66 5.52
C LEU A 288 -39.05 18.72 4.39
N ASP A 289 -38.56 18.90 3.16
CA ASP A 289 -39.39 18.84 1.93
C ASP A 289 -40.20 17.54 1.84
N VAL A 290 -39.60 16.42 2.24
CA VAL A 290 -40.22 15.09 2.33
C VAL A 290 -39.71 14.36 3.56
N ALA A 291 -40.60 13.62 4.24
CA ALA A 291 -40.22 12.87 5.43
C ALA A 291 -39.20 11.77 5.08
N PRO A 292 -38.25 11.46 5.98
CA PRO A 292 -37.39 10.30 5.81
C PRO A 292 -38.22 9.02 5.81
N VAL A 293 -37.85 8.04 5.00
CA VAL A 293 -38.60 6.78 4.86
C VAL A 293 -37.71 5.58 5.16
N ILE A 294 -38.28 4.47 5.59
CA ILE A 294 -37.58 3.21 5.73
C ILE A 294 -37.95 2.32 4.54
N ILE A 295 -36.96 1.82 3.82
CA ILE A 295 -37.16 0.88 2.71
C ILE A 295 -36.47 -0.46 3.00
N PRO A 296 -36.90 -1.59 2.38
CA PRO A 296 -36.22 -2.87 2.53
C PRO A 296 -34.72 -2.78 2.18
N PRO A 297 -33.81 -3.42 2.95
CA PRO A 297 -34.06 -4.37 4.05
C PRO A 297 -34.21 -3.71 5.44
N GLY A 298 -34.51 -2.41 5.53
CA GLY A 298 -34.58 -1.66 6.79
C GLY A 298 -33.66 -0.45 6.82
N ARG A 299 -33.47 0.22 5.67
CA ARG A 299 -32.56 1.37 5.54
C ARG A 299 -33.36 2.67 5.56
N THR A 300 -32.95 3.61 6.41
CA THR A 300 -33.49 4.97 6.44
C THR A 300 -32.94 5.78 5.28
N MET A 301 -33.85 6.32 4.50
CA MET A 301 -33.60 7.14 3.32
C MET A 301 -34.00 8.57 3.65
N VAL A 302 -33.12 9.53 3.37
CA VAL A 302 -33.27 10.94 3.78
C VAL A 302 -33.20 11.85 2.55
N PRO A 303 -33.88 13.02 2.55
CA PRO A 303 -33.70 14.01 1.49
C PRO A 303 -32.23 14.38 1.32
N LEU A 304 -31.71 14.22 0.11
CA LEU A 304 -30.32 14.54 -0.24
C LEU A 304 -29.97 15.97 0.17
N ARG A 305 -30.84 16.94 -0.15
CA ARG A 305 -30.64 18.34 0.19
C ARG A 305 -30.43 18.55 1.69
N PHE A 306 -31.36 18.05 2.50
CA PHE A 306 -31.29 18.19 3.96
C PHE A 306 -29.99 17.64 4.53
N ILE A 307 -29.63 16.41 4.18
CA ILE A 307 -28.44 15.78 4.75
C ILE A 307 -27.17 16.50 4.26
N SER A 308 -27.12 16.91 2.99
CA SER A 308 -25.98 17.63 2.45
C SER A 308 -25.80 19.01 3.07
N GLU A 309 -26.87 19.80 3.22
CA GLU A 309 -26.85 21.11 3.86
C GLU A 309 -26.50 21.03 5.35
N SER A 310 -27.03 20.02 6.06
CA SER A 310 -26.73 19.82 7.48
C SER A 310 -25.24 19.59 7.74
N PHE A 311 -24.55 18.94 6.80
CA PHE A 311 -23.08 18.76 6.84
C PHE A 311 -22.30 19.91 6.19
N GLY A 312 -22.95 20.92 5.58
CA GLY A 312 -22.27 21.98 4.84
C GLY A 312 -21.61 21.50 3.53
N SER A 313 -22.06 20.38 2.98
CA SER A 313 -21.56 19.83 1.72
C SER A 313 -22.28 20.41 0.50
N SER A 314 -21.58 20.45 -0.64
CA SER A 314 -22.15 20.88 -1.92
C SER A 314 -22.59 19.69 -2.76
N VAL A 315 -23.61 19.87 -3.59
CA VAL A 315 -24.21 18.81 -4.42
C VAL A 315 -24.26 19.26 -5.87
N SER A 316 -23.89 18.37 -6.78
CA SER A 316 -24.06 18.51 -8.23
C SER A 316 -24.86 17.34 -8.78
N TRP A 317 -25.73 17.63 -9.75
CA TRP A 317 -26.59 16.65 -10.43
C TRP A 317 -26.28 16.62 -11.93
N ASP A 318 -25.98 15.44 -12.43
CA ASP A 318 -25.88 15.13 -13.85
C ASP A 318 -27.10 14.31 -14.27
N GLY A 319 -28.03 14.97 -14.97
CA GLY A 319 -29.27 14.36 -15.40
C GLY A 319 -29.12 13.31 -16.51
N ILE A 320 -28.06 13.39 -17.31
CA ILE A 320 -27.83 12.44 -18.42
C ILE A 320 -27.41 11.09 -17.84
N ASN A 321 -26.44 11.11 -16.91
CA ASN A 321 -25.94 9.90 -16.27
C ASN A 321 -26.70 9.52 -14.98
N ARG A 322 -27.74 10.29 -14.63
CA ARG A 322 -28.49 10.19 -13.36
C ARG A 322 -27.56 10.12 -12.13
N ARG A 323 -26.53 10.96 -12.14
CA ARG A 323 -25.42 10.92 -11.18
C ARG A 323 -25.46 12.11 -10.24
N ILE A 324 -25.28 11.82 -8.95
CA ILE A 324 -25.13 12.80 -7.88
C ILE A 324 -23.66 12.83 -7.48
N THR A 325 -23.09 14.02 -7.39
CA THR A 325 -21.77 14.25 -6.79
C THR A 325 -21.94 15.12 -5.55
N ILE A 326 -21.45 14.65 -4.40
CA ILE A 326 -21.47 15.39 -3.13
C ILE A 326 -20.03 15.67 -2.74
N ILE A 327 -19.70 16.94 -2.48
CA ILE A 327 -18.38 17.38 -2.04
C ILE A 327 -18.50 17.98 -0.64
N TYR A 328 -17.85 17.33 0.33
CA TYR A 328 -17.73 17.81 1.69
C TYR A 328 -16.29 18.27 1.94
N LYS A 329 -16.08 19.54 2.32
CA LYS A 329 -14.75 20.06 2.65
C LYS A 329 -14.48 19.81 4.13
N ARG A 330 -13.38 19.14 4.44
CA ARG A 330 -13.04 18.67 5.79
C ARG A 330 -12.37 19.75 6.63
#